data_AF-A0A8T7L265-F1
#
_entry.id   AF-A0A8T7L265-F1
#
_cell.length_a   1.000
_cell.length_b   1.000
_cell.length_c   1.000
_cell.angle_alpha   90.00
_cell.angle_beta   90.00
_cell.angle_gamma   90.00
#
_symmetry.space_group_name_H-M   'P 1'
#
loop_
_entity.id
_entity.type
_entity.pdbx_description
1 polymer ?
#
loop_
_entity_poly.entity_id
_entity_poly.type
_entity_poly.pdbx_seq_one_letter_code
_entity_poly.pdbx_strand_id
1 'polypeptide(L)'
;MIRRLSIGKEHRNAVLRHAESQLPLEACGLLAGRDGRVEKVIPVRNQAQSPVRFVMDPYEQLAAFDWIDSLGLDLLGIFHSHPAGPETASVTDIAEAAYEVVHVICSRVGMQWTLRGFWIENGQATEIPLLSADS
;
A
#
# COMPACT_ATOMS: atom_id res chain seq x y z
N MET A 1 -3.08 -15.22 -9.98
CA MET A 1 -2.78 -14.08 -9.09
C MET A 1 -1.97 -13.04 -9.84
N ILE A 2 -2.32 -11.76 -9.69
CA ILE A 2 -1.69 -10.66 -10.41
C ILE A 2 -0.43 -10.22 -9.63
N ARG A 3 0.75 -10.53 -10.17
CA ARG A 3 2.06 -10.13 -9.61
C ARG A 3 2.64 -8.87 -10.28
N ARG A 4 1.77 -7.99 -10.77
CA ARG A 4 2.14 -6.74 -11.43
C ARG A 4 1.16 -5.65 -11.02
N LEU A 5 1.66 -4.47 -10.71
CA LEU A 5 0.82 -3.34 -10.36
C LEU A 5 1.23 -2.12 -11.18
N SER A 6 0.28 -1.60 -11.94
CA SER A 6 0.39 -0.36 -12.71
C SER A 6 -0.34 0.74 -11.97
N ILE A 7 0.36 1.81 -11.62
CA ILE A 7 -0.18 2.90 -10.82
C ILE A 7 0.06 4.25 -11.50
N GLY A 8 -1.01 5.00 -11.71
CA GLY A 8 -0.97 6.31 -12.37
C GLY A 8 -0.30 7.36 -11.48
N LYS A 9 0.17 8.45 -12.10
CA LYS A 9 0.81 9.56 -11.36
C LYS A 9 -0.11 10.14 -10.28
N GLU A 10 -1.40 10.28 -10.57
CA GLU A 10 -2.38 10.80 -9.61
C GLU A 10 -2.54 9.89 -8.38
N HIS A 11 -2.62 8.58 -8.59
CA HIS A 11 -2.72 7.59 -7.51
C HIS A 11 -1.44 7.52 -6.68
N ARG A 12 -0.26 7.57 -7.31
CA ARG A 12 1.01 7.69 -6.58
C ARG A 12 1.00 8.93 -5.69
N ASN A 13 0.64 10.09 -6.25
CA ASN A 13 0.57 11.34 -5.48
C ASN A 13 -0.47 11.28 -4.35
N ALA A 14 -1.56 10.53 -4.51
CA ALA A 14 -2.53 10.31 -3.43
C ALA A 14 -1.90 9.49 -2.28
N VAL A 15 -1.22 8.40 -2.60
CA VAL A 15 -0.47 7.59 -1.61
C VAL A 15 0.57 8.44 -0.88
N LEU A 16 1.39 9.18 -1.64
CA LEU A 16 2.46 10.02 -1.06
C LEU A 16 1.91 11.14 -0.17
N ARG A 17 0.82 11.80 -0.58
CA ARG A 17 0.17 12.83 0.26
C ARG A 17 -0.40 12.25 1.54
N HIS A 18 -0.94 11.03 1.49
CA HIS A 18 -1.41 10.36 2.70
C HIS A 18 -0.24 9.99 3.62
N ALA A 19 0.85 9.46 3.08
CA ALA A 19 2.06 9.17 3.85
C ALA A 19 2.63 10.42 4.55
N GLU A 20 2.70 11.55 3.84
CA GLU A 20 3.17 12.82 4.42
C GLU A 20 2.25 13.32 5.54
N SER A 21 0.92 13.22 5.37
CA SER A 21 -0.04 13.72 6.36
C SER A 21 -0.14 12.89 7.63
N GLN A 22 0.38 11.66 7.62
CA GLN A 22 0.41 10.79 8.80
C GLN A 22 1.71 10.88 9.60
N LEU A 23 2.71 11.64 9.13
CA LEU A 23 3.97 11.79 9.86
C LEU A 23 3.72 12.24 11.33
N PRO A 24 4.44 11.65 12.31
CA PRO A 24 5.53 10.68 12.17
C PRO A 24 5.07 9.20 12.14
N LEU A 25 3.78 8.92 12.06
CA LEU A 25 3.21 7.57 12.08
C LEU A 25 3.26 6.93 10.69
N GLU A 26 3.19 5.59 10.64
CA GLU A 26 2.93 4.89 9.38
C GLU A 26 1.50 5.17 8.91
N ALA A 27 1.38 5.51 7.64
CA ALA A 27 0.12 5.52 6.91
C ALA A 27 -0.17 4.13 6.35
N CYS A 28 -1.44 3.80 6.12
CA CYS A 28 -1.82 2.57 5.42
C CYS A 28 -3.07 2.75 4.56
N GLY A 29 -3.30 1.83 3.63
CA GLY A 29 -4.53 1.80 2.86
C GLY A 29 -4.53 0.73 1.78
N LEU A 30 -5.58 0.75 0.96
CA LEU A 30 -5.84 -0.22 -0.10
C LEU A 30 -5.70 0.41 -1.48
N LEU A 31 -5.26 -0.39 -2.44
CA LEU A 31 -5.22 -0.08 -3.86
C LEU A 31 -6.19 -1.01 -4.58
N ALA A 32 -7.17 -0.44 -5.28
CA ALA A 32 -8.18 -1.19 -6.00
C ALA A 32 -8.24 -0.80 -7.47
N GLY A 33 -8.64 -1.73 -8.33
CA GLY A 33 -8.66 -1.53 -9.77
C GLY A 33 -8.96 -2.82 -10.53
N ARG A 34 -8.57 -2.85 -11.80
CA ARG A 34 -8.83 -3.99 -12.71
C ARG A 34 -7.57 -4.34 -13.48
N ASP A 35 -7.36 -5.64 -13.75
CA ASP A 35 -6.25 -6.15 -14.57
C ASP A 35 -4.85 -5.72 -14.11
N GLY A 36 -4.69 -5.43 -12.81
CA GLY A 36 -3.45 -4.92 -12.22
C GLY A 36 -3.23 -3.41 -12.41
N ARG A 37 -4.19 -2.66 -12.95
CA ARG A 37 -4.16 -1.19 -13.04
C ARG A 37 -4.94 -0.58 -11.87
N VAL A 38 -4.25 0.21 -11.06
CA VAL A 38 -4.87 0.96 -9.95
C VAL A 38 -5.83 2.02 -10.51
N GLU A 39 -7.06 1.99 -10.01
CA GLU A 39 -8.09 2.98 -10.31
C GLU A 39 -8.50 3.79 -9.08
N LYS A 40 -8.39 3.21 -7.88
CA LYS A 40 -8.73 3.82 -6.60
C LYS A 40 -7.61 3.63 -5.57
N VAL A 41 -7.34 4.70 -4.81
CA VAL A 41 -6.50 4.68 -3.60
C VAL A 41 -7.43 4.96 -2.43
N ILE A 42 -7.45 4.07 -1.45
CA ILE A 42 -8.36 4.13 -0.31
C ILE A 42 -7.50 4.19 0.96
N PRO A 43 -7.21 5.40 1.48
CA PRO A 43 -6.56 5.56 2.78
C PRO A 43 -7.39 4.90 3.87
N VAL A 44 -6.72 4.21 4.80
CA VAL A 44 -7.34 3.60 5.98
C VAL A 44 -6.56 4.02 7.21
N ARG A 45 -7.26 4.37 8.30
CA ARG A 45 -6.64 4.77 9.55
C ARG A 45 -5.74 3.66 10.08
N ASN A 46 -4.50 4.02 10.42
CA ASN A 46 -3.63 3.17 11.21
C ASN A 46 -4.10 3.16 12.68
N GLN A 47 -4.82 2.12 13.07
CA GLN A 47 -5.31 1.89 14.43
C GLN A 47 -4.18 1.69 15.43
N ALA A 48 -3.04 1.15 15.01
CA ALA A 48 -1.89 0.96 15.89
C ALA A 48 -1.23 2.29 16.31
N GLN A 49 -1.49 3.39 15.59
CA GLN A 49 -0.92 4.71 15.85
C GLN A 49 0.61 4.65 16.03
N SER A 50 1.29 3.86 15.20
CA SER A 50 2.70 3.50 15.35
C SER A 50 3.55 4.03 14.19
N PRO A 51 4.79 4.47 14.43
CA PRO A 51 5.74 4.89 13.40
C PRO A 51 6.47 3.74 12.70
N VAL A 52 6.28 2.49 13.14
CA VAL A 52 7.02 1.30 12.66
C VAL A 52 6.13 0.07 12.45
N ARG A 53 4.80 0.28 12.47
CA ARG A 53 3.80 -0.78 12.25
C ARG A 53 2.45 -0.17 11.90
N PHE A 54 1.70 -0.83 11.04
CA PHE A 54 0.29 -0.50 10.81
C PHE A 54 -0.65 -1.64 11.21
N VAL A 55 -1.84 -1.26 11.66
CA VAL A 55 -3.02 -2.12 11.73
C VAL A 55 -4.16 -1.29 11.17
N MET A 56 -4.78 -1.75 10.09
CA MET A 56 -5.93 -1.03 9.53
C MET A 56 -7.08 -1.03 10.54
N ASP A 57 -7.76 0.11 10.67
CA ASP A 57 -9.01 0.14 11.41
C ASP A 57 -10.00 -0.86 10.78
N PRO A 58 -10.55 -1.80 11.56
CA PRO A 58 -11.32 -2.91 11.01
C PRO A 58 -12.64 -2.46 10.38
N TYR A 59 -13.24 -1.37 10.86
CA TYR A 59 -14.51 -0.86 10.30
C TYR A 59 -14.26 -0.13 8.98
N GLU A 60 -13.22 0.70 8.92
CA GLU A 60 -12.82 1.35 7.67
C GLU A 60 -12.33 0.33 6.62
N GLN A 61 -11.60 -0.70 7.05
CA GLN A 61 -11.15 -1.77 6.17
C GLN A 61 -12.34 -2.56 5.59
N LEU A 62 -13.31 -2.94 6.43
CA LEU A 62 -14.51 -3.63 5.95
C LEU A 62 -15.32 -2.77 4.98
N ALA A 63 -15.55 -1.50 5.33
CA ALA A 63 -16.26 -0.56 4.45
C ALA A 63 -15.53 -0.35 3.12
N ALA A 64 -14.19 -0.36 3.12
CA ALA A 64 -13.40 -0.27 1.91
C ALA A 64 -13.56 -1.52 1.03
N PHE A 65 -13.59 -2.73 1.61
CA PHE A 65 -13.86 -3.96 0.84
C PHE A 65 -15.27 -3.95 0.24
N ASP A 66 -16.29 -3.62 1.03
CA ASP A 66 -17.67 -3.52 0.52
C ASP A 66 -17.77 -2.50 -0.63
N TRP A 67 -17.05 -1.38 -0.53
CA TRP A 67 -17.02 -0.36 -1.56
C TRP A 67 -16.29 -0.83 -2.84
N ILE A 68 -15.15 -1.50 -2.69
CA ILE A 68 -14.40 -2.11 -3.81
C ILE A 68 -15.32 -3.07 -4.58
N ASP A 69 -15.99 -3.97 -3.86
CA ASP A 69 -16.90 -4.96 -4.44
C ASP A 69 -18.10 -4.30 -5.12
N SER A 70 -18.69 -3.27 -4.50
CA SER A 70 -19.83 -2.53 -5.07
C SER A 70 -19.52 -1.87 -6.43
N LEU A 71 -18.24 -1.59 -6.71
CA LEU A 71 -17.75 -1.01 -7.95
C LEU A 71 -17.26 -2.06 -8.95
N GLY A 72 -17.28 -3.35 -8.59
CA GLY A 72 -16.73 -4.44 -9.41
C GLY A 72 -15.23 -4.30 -9.64
N LEU A 73 -14.50 -3.80 -8.63
CA LEU A 73 -13.04 -3.68 -8.64
C LEU A 73 -12.42 -4.83 -7.85
N ASP A 74 -11.17 -5.15 -8.15
CA ASP A 74 -10.37 -6.09 -7.37
C ASP A 74 -9.47 -5.34 -6.37
N LEU A 75 -9.19 -5.97 -5.23
CA LEU A 75 -8.06 -5.56 -4.39
C LEU A 75 -6.74 -5.91 -5.09
N LEU A 76 -6.02 -4.89 -5.54
CA LEU A 76 -4.75 -5.06 -6.26
C LEU A 76 -3.54 -4.98 -5.34
N GLY A 77 -3.65 -4.24 -4.24
CA GLY A 77 -2.54 -4.06 -3.32
C GLY A 77 -2.91 -3.41 -2.00
N ILE A 78 -2.00 -3.54 -1.06
CA ILE A 78 -1.99 -2.82 0.21
C ILE A 78 -0.82 -1.85 0.15
N PHE A 79 -1.00 -0.61 0.57
CA PHE A 79 0.12 0.31 0.73
C PHE A 79 0.30 0.71 2.19
N HIS A 80 1.54 0.96 2.58
CA HIS A 80 1.87 1.59 3.85
C HIS A 80 3.14 2.44 3.74
N SER A 81 3.38 3.30 4.73
CA SER A 81 4.57 4.15 4.75
C SER A 81 5.56 3.75 5.83
N HIS A 82 6.85 3.92 5.55
CA HIS A 82 7.96 3.86 6.51
C HIS A 82 8.58 5.27 6.65
N PRO A 83 8.10 6.09 7.61
CA PRO A 83 8.56 7.46 7.82
C PRO A 83 10.07 7.62 8.00
N ALA A 84 10.70 6.65 8.66
CA ALA A 84 12.13 6.63 8.96
C ALA A 84 12.88 5.51 8.21
N GLY A 85 12.26 4.92 7.18
CA GLY A 85 12.72 3.69 6.54
C GLY A 85 12.42 2.43 7.36
N PRO A 86 12.81 1.24 6.87
CA PRO A 86 13.61 1.00 5.65
C PRO A 86 12.83 1.22 4.35
N GLU A 87 13.51 1.20 3.21
CA GLU A 87 12.89 1.27 1.87
C GLU A 87 12.37 -0.08 1.34
N THR A 88 12.51 -1.14 2.13
CA THR A 88 12.07 -2.50 1.81
C THR A 88 11.04 -2.98 2.82
N ALA A 89 10.40 -4.12 2.53
CA ALA A 89 9.55 -4.80 3.50
C ALA A 89 10.32 -5.10 4.79
N SER A 90 9.74 -4.68 5.92
CA SER A 90 10.26 -4.95 7.25
C SER A 90 9.99 -6.41 7.65
N VAL A 91 10.64 -6.88 8.72
CA VAL A 91 10.34 -8.20 9.29
C VAL A 91 8.88 -8.28 9.75
N THR A 92 8.35 -7.18 10.30
CA THR A 92 6.94 -7.08 10.71
C THR A 92 6.01 -7.19 9.51
N ASP A 93 6.31 -6.50 8.40
CA ASP A 93 5.49 -6.53 7.18
C ASP A 93 5.38 -7.95 6.64
N ILE A 94 6.52 -8.66 6.60
CA ILE A 94 6.60 -10.03 6.09
C ILE A 94 5.82 -11.00 7.00
N ALA A 95 5.93 -10.83 8.32
CA ALA A 95 5.26 -11.68 9.29
C ALA A 95 3.74 -11.46 9.34
N GLU A 96 3.28 -10.24 9.06
CA GLU A 96 1.87 -9.85 9.18
C GLU A 96 1.14 -9.78 7.82
N ALA A 97 1.82 -10.09 6.71
CA ALA A 97 1.20 -10.13 5.38
C ALA A 97 0.14 -11.24 5.30
N ALA A 98 -1.13 -10.83 5.36
CA ALA A 98 -2.29 -11.73 5.35
C ALA A 98 -3.00 -11.85 3.98
N TYR A 99 -2.63 -11.02 3.01
CA TYR A 99 -3.28 -10.95 1.70
C TYR A 99 -2.26 -11.21 0.59
N GLU A 100 -2.60 -12.08 -0.35
CA GLU A 100 -1.76 -12.37 -1.52
C GLU A 100 -1.93 -11.29 -2.61
N VAL A 101 -1.54 -10.06 -2.28
CA VAL A 101 -1.60 -8.88 -3.16
C VAL A 101 -0.26 -8.17 -3.19
N VAL A 102 -0.14 -7.13 -4.02
CA VAL A 102 1.08 -6.32 -4.05
C VAL A 102 1.16 -5.42 -2.82
N HIS A 103 2.25 -5.51 -2.07
CA HIS A 103 2.56 -4.60 -0.97
C HIS A 103 3.36 -3.40 -1.50
N VAL A 104 2.79 -2.21 -1.44
CA VAL A 104 3.42 -0.96 -1.88
C VAL A 104 3.96 -0.21 -0.68
N ILE A 105 5.28 -0.12 -0.57
CA ILE A 105 5.95 0.56 0.54
C ILE A 105 6.36 1.96 0.10
N CYS A 106 5.87 2.94 0.83
CA CYS A 106 6.23 4.33 0.70
C CYS A 106 7.32 4.66 1.72
N SER A 107 8.57 4.86 1.30
CA SER A 107 9.68 5.12 2.21
C SER A 107 10.27 6.50 2.01
N ARG A 108 10.80 7.12 3.08
CA ARG A 108 11.42 8.44 3.00
C ARG A 108 12.95 8.35 2.95
N VAL A 109 13.54 8.99 1.95
CA VAL A 109 14.99 9.25 1.88
C VAL A 109 15.19 10.76 1.99
N GLY A 110 15.65 11.22 3.16
CA GLY A 110 15.70 12.65 3.48
C GLY A 110 14.30 13.25 3.61
N MET A 111 13.94 14.15 2.69
CA MET A 111 12.61 14.78 2.60
C MET A 111 11.76 14.26 1.42
N GLN A 112 12.25 13.27 0.68
CA GLN A 112 11.58 12.74 -0.50
C GLN A 112 10.99 11.37 -0.21
N TRP A 113 9.76 11.14 -0.67
CA TRP A 113 9.13 9.84 -0.64
C TRP A 113 9.35 9.07 -1.94
N THR A 114 9.60 7.76 -1.80
CA THR A 114 9.71 6.80 -2.89
C THR A 114 8.70 5.68 -2.69
N LEU A 115 8.25 5.07 -3.79
CA LEU A 115 7.33 3.92 -3.77
C LEU A 115 8.03 2.70 -4.36
N ARG A 116 7.97 1.58 -3.64
CA ARG A 116 8.48 0.28 -4.10
C ARG A 116 7.41 -0.80 -3.90
N GLY A 117 7.36 -1.76 -4.82
CA GLY A 117 6.38 -2.85 -4.80
C GLY A 117 7.02 -4.14 -4.36
N PHE A 118 6.33 -4.91 -3.52
CA PHE A 118 6.80 -6.19 -3.02
C PHE A 118 5.69 -7.23 -3.15
N TRP A 119 6.07 -8.44 -3.57
CA TRP A 119 5.25 -9.64 -3.43
C TRP A 119 5.74 -10.39 -2.19
N ILE A 120 4.86 -10.59 -1.21
CA ILE A 120 5.19 -11.28 0.04
C ILE A 120 4.51 -12.65 0.04
N GLU A 121 5.32 -13.71 0.08
CA GLU A 121 4.84 -15.09 0.03
C GLU A 121 5.82 -15.99 0.79
N ASN A 122 5.31 -16.96 1.55
CA ASN A 122 6.13 -17.93 2.29
C ASN A 122 7.21 -17.28 3.20
N GLY A 123 6.87 -16.17 3.85
CA GLY A 123 7.79 -15.43 4.73
C GLY A 123 8.95 -14.74 4.00
N GLN A 124 8.82 -14.49 2.70
CA GLN A 124 9.82 -13.79 1.89
C GLN A 124 9.19 -12.65 1.11
N ALA A 125 9.87 -11.51 1.05
CA ALA A 125 9.49 -10.39 0.20
C ALA A 125 10.38 -10.36 -1.04
N THR A 126 9.76 -10.41 -2.21
CA THR A 126 10.43 -10.20 -3.51
C THR A 126 9.99 -8.86 -4.07
N GLU A 127 10.95 -8.00 -4.42
CA GLU A 127 10.61 -6.74 -5.08
C GLU A 127 10.04 -7.01 -6.48
N ILE A 128 8.96 -6.30 -6.80
CA ILE A 128 8.33 -6.32 -8.12
C ILE A 128 8.24 -4.89 -8.67
N PRO A 129 8.38 -4.69 -9.98
CA PRO A 129 8.31 -3.36 -10.57
C PRO A 129 6.90 -2.77 -10.47
N LEU A 130 6.82 -1.50 -10.04
CA LEU A 130 5.61 -0.70 -10.14
C LEU A 130 5.55 -0.01 -11.50
N LEU A 131 4.72 -0.53 -12.39
CA LEU A 131 4.59 -0.03 -13.76
C LEU A 131 3.90 1.35 -13.76
N SER A 132 4.30 2.22 -14.68
CA SER A 132 3.55 3.44 -14.98
C SER A 132 2.27 3.07 -15.71
N ALA A 133 1.13 3.49 -15.16
CA ALA A 133 -0.09 3.58 -15.95
C ALA A 133 0.01 4.88 -16.76
N ASP A 134 0.77 4.86 -17.86
CA ASP A 134 0.79 5.99 -18.77
C ASP A 134 -0.63 6.19 -19.35
N SER A 135 -1.01 7.46 -19.44
CA SER A 135 -2.39 7.95 -19.68
C SER A 135 -2.95 7.52 -21.03
#